data_AF-A0A072PL81-F1
#
_entry.id   AF-A0A072PL81-F1
#
_cell.length_a   1.000
_cell.length_b   1.000
_cell.length_c   1.000
_cell.angle_alpha   90.00
_cell.angle_beta   90.00
_cell.angle_gamma   90.00
#
_symmetry.space_group_name_H-M   'P 1'
#
loop_
_entity.id
_entity.type
_entity.pdbx_description
1 polymer ?
#
loop_
_entity_poly.entity_id
_entity_poly.type
_entity_poly.pdbx_seq_one_letter_code
_entity_poly.pdbx_strand_id
1 'polypeptide(L)'
;MKTYILYLPILYGIGTGEFNKISGQIPALMKATIRHGFTSVVGDGQGRKSHVHIEDVGTYYELLLGQILIGKPVPSGLDGVFFVVSGSQSYQDISMGIAKAATELSIIKDEDLTSLTIEEAVAKLDWSESKTAVELAFVSNVQATADNGKSLNWKPRHQDDHFKGHYTEVWKAVLEDLKMKLG
;
A
#
# COMPACT_ATOMS: atom_id res chain seq x y z
N MET A 1 -24.03 -21.26 -3.70
CA MET A 1 -22.63 -21.52 -3.31
C MET A 1 -22.23 -20.49 -2.28
N LYS A 2 -21.61 -20.89 -1.16
CA LYS A 2 -21.06 -19.93 -0.20
C LYS A 2 -19.74 -19.40 -0.75
N THR A 3 -19.67 -18.09 -0.97
CA THR A 3 -18.50 -17.39 -1.50
C THR A 3 -18.24 -16.16 -0.65
N TYR A 4 -16.98 -15.89 -0.35
CA TYR A 4 -16.54 -14.75 0.44
C TYR A 4 -15.39 -14.08 -0.33
N ILE A 5 -15.50 -12.79 -0.61
CA ILE A 5 -14.56 -12.00 -1.41
C ILE A 5 -13.95 -10.96 -0.49
N LEU A 6 -12.63 -10.98 -0.35
CA LEU A 6 -11.91 -9.96 0.39
C LEU A 6 -11.27 -8.99 -0.61
N TYR A 7 -11.64 -7.72 -0.50
CA TYR A 7 -11.00 -6.64 -1.20
C TYR A 7 -9.92 -6.04 -0.30
N LEU A 8 -8.70 -5.99 -0.82
CA LEU A 8 -7.55 -5.41 -0.15
C LEU A 8 -7.14 -4.13 -0.89
N PRO A 9 -7.00 -2.99 -0.19
CA PRO A 9 -6.56 -1.74 -0.77
C PRO A 9 -5.00 -1.72 -0.84
N ILE A 10 -4.33 -0.58 -0.63
CA ILE A 10 -2.87 -0.59 -0.49
C ILE A 10 -2.48 -1.45 0.71
N LEU A 11 -1.80 -2.56 0.44
CA LEU A 11 -1.16 -3.39 1.45
C LEU A 11 0.19 -2.78 1.80
N TYR A 12 0.38 -2.45 3.08
CA TYR A 12 1.62 -1.88 3.58
C TYR A 12 2.17 -2.68 4.78
N GLY A 13 3.40 -2.37 5.17
CA GLY A 13 4.15 -3.08 6.21
C GLY A 13 5.09 -4.13 5.65
N ILE A 14 6.04 -4.56 6.48
CA ILE A 14 7.00 -5.61 6.13
C ILE A 14 6.34 -6.98 6.35
N GLY A 15 6.26 -7.77 5.30
CA GLY A 15 5.71 -9.12 5.35
C GLY A 15 6.58 -10.07 6.17
N THR A 16 5.93 -10.96 6.93
CA THR A 16 6.59 -12.01 7.73
C THR A 16 6.72 -13.34 6.98
N GLY A 17 6.18 -13.45 5.76
CA GLY A 17 6.23 -14.67 4.94
C GLY A 17 7.56 -14.87 4.20
N GLU A 18 7.72 -16.04 3.58
CA GLU A 18 8.97 -16.47 2.92
C GLU A 18 9.25 -15.79 1.56
N PHE A 19 8.27 -15.08 1.00
CA PHE A 19 8.35 -14.50 -0.36
C PHE A 19 8.51 -12.98 -0.31
N ASN A 20 7.84 -12.24 -1.22
CA ASN A 20 7.90 -10.79 -1.29
C ASN A 20 7.45 -10.17 0.04
N LYS A 21 8.40 -9.57 0.76
CA LYS A 21 8.16 -8.91 2.06
C LYS A 21 7.81 -7.42 1.93
N ILE A 22 7.92 -6.85 0.73
CA ILE A 22 7.60 -5.45 0.45
C ILE A 22 6.62 -5.34 -0.73
N SER A 23 5.63 -4.47 -0.61
CA SER A 23 4.45 -4.36 -1.49
C SER A 23 4.60 -3.27 -2.54
N GLY A 24 4.32 -3.55 -3.83
CA GLY A 24 4.95 -2.90 -5.00
C GLY A 24 4.88 -1.37 -5.20
N GLN A 25 3.81 -0.65 -4.84
CA GLN A 25 3.67 0.77 -5.24
C GLN A 25 4.64 1.72 -4.51
N ILE A 26 4.68 1.66 -3.18
CA ILE A 26 5.57 2.49 -2.35
C ILE A 26 7.06 2.20 -2.65
N PRO A 27 7.53 0.94 -2.68
CA PRO A 27 8.85 0.54 -3.15
C PRO A 27 9.16 0.96 -4.58
N ALA A 28 8.20 1.01 -5.50
CA ALA A 28 8.46 1.49 -6.85
C ALA A 28 8.81 2.98 -6.86
N LEU A 29 8.07 3.80 -6.09
CA LEU A 29 8.43 5.21 -5.86
C LEU A 29 9.81 5.32 -5.21
N MET A 30 10.11 4.54 -4.17
CA MET A 30 11.42 4.55 -3.50
C MET A 30 12.58 4.15 -4.43
N LYS A 31 12.40 3.10 -5.25
CA LYS A 31 13.38 2.67 -6.25
C LYS A 31 13.58 3.75 -7.31
N ALA A 32 12.51 4.42 -7.74
CA ALA A 32 12.61 5.56 -8.65
C ALA A 32 13.35 6.74 -8.01
N THR A 33 13.10 7.03 -6.73
CA THR A 33 13.83 8.06 -5.96
C THR A 33 15.32 7.79 -5.96
N ILE A 34 15.75 6.54 -5.71
CA ILE A 34 17.19 6.18 -5.77
C ILE A 34 17.75 6.42 -7.18
N ARG A 35 17.03 5.99 -8.23
CA ARG A 35 17.51 6.09 -9.61
C ARG A 35 17.63 7.52 -10.11
N HIS A 36 16.69 8.38 -9.75
CA HIS A 36 16.57 9.74 -10.31
C HIS A 36 17.06 10.83 -9.36
N GLY A 37 17.29 10.52 -8.08
CA GLY A 37 17.79 11.44 -7.07
C GLY A 37 16.73 12.40 -6.50
N PHE A 38 15.45 12.20 -6.82
CA PHE A 38 14.32 12.99 -6.31
C PHE A 38 13.08 12.11 -6.14
N THR A 39 12.21 12.45 -5.20
CA THR A 39 10.94 11.74 -5.02
C THR A 39 9.86 12.32 -5.92
N SER A 40 9.09 11.45 -6.57
CA SER A 40 8.06 11.86 -7.53
C SER A 40 6.65 11.71 -6.97
N VAL A 41 5.75 12.56 -7.44
CA VAL A 41 4.29 12.39 -7.34
C VAL A 41 3.71 12.36 -8.75
N VAL A 42 2.74 11.50 -9.04
CA VAL A 42 2.14 11.41 -10.39
C VAL A 42 0.90 12.30 -10.44
N GLY A 43 0.80 13.13 -11.48
CA GLY A 43 -0.26 14.13 -11.60
C GLY A 43 -0.21 15.16 -10.48
N ASP A 44 -1.37 15.51 -9.93
CA ASP A 44 -1.52 16.50 -8.85
C ASP A 44 -1.38 15.92 -7.43
N GLY A 45 -1.18 14.59 -7.31
CA GLY A 45 -1.06 13.90 -6.03
C GLY A 45 -2.32 13.85 -5.17
N GLN A 46 -3.45 14.39 -5.62
CA GLN A 46 -4.69 14.48 -4.82
C GLN A 46 -5.44 13.16 -4.75
N GLY A 47 -5.12 12.21 -5.62
CA GLY A 47 -5.63 10.84 -5.58
C GLY A 47 -5.44 10.22 -4.20
N ARG A 48 -6.52 9.69 -3.61
CA ARG A 48 -6.49 9.03 -2.31
C ARG A 48 -6.71 7.53 -2.45
N LYS A 49 -5.98 6.75 -1.68
CA LYS A 49 -6.17 5.30 -1.57
C LYS A 49 -6.38 4.89 -0.13
N SER A 50 -7.32 3.98 0.06
CA SER A 50 -7.38 3.21 1.30
C SER A 50 -6.09 2.40 1.49
N HIS A 51 -5.77 2.08 2.74
CA HIS A 51 -4.66 1.19 3.07
C HIS A 51 -5.01 0.27 4.24
N VAL A 52 -4.23 -0.82 4.35
CA VAL A 52 -4.29 -1.77 5.46
C VAL A 52 -2.93 -2.43 5.67
N HIS A 53 -2.55 -2.66 6.93
CA HIS A 53 -1.30 -3.32 7.26
C HIS A 53 -1.41 -4.82 6.97
N ILE A 54 -0.32 -5.44 6.48
CA ILE A 54 -0.31 -6.87 6.09
C ILE A 54 -0.71 -7.80 7.24
N GLU A 55 -0.30 -7.50 8.48
CA GLU A 55 -0.69 -8.32 9.64
C GLU A 55 -2.18 -8.17 9.98
N ASP A 56 -2.74 -6.97 9.78
CA ASP A 56 -4.16 -6.74 10.03
C ASP A 56 -5.04 -7.50 9.04
N VAL A 57 -4.56 -7.70 7.81
CA VAL A 57 -5.19 -8.61 6.84
C VAL A 57 -5.19 -10.04 7.34
N GLY A 58 -4.06 -10.52 7.87
CA GLY A 58 -3.95 -11.86 8.46
C GLY A 58 -5.00 -12.08 9.56
N THR A 59 -5.10 -11.15 10.51
CA THR A 59 -6.12 -11.22 11.59
C THR A 59 -7.55 -11.18 11.06
N TYR A 60 -7.80 -10.45 9.97
CA TYR A 60 -9.13 -10.41 9.34
C TYR A 60 -9.50 -11.78 8.76
N TYR A 61 -8.57 -12.44 8.04
CA TYR A 61 -8.76 -13.78 7.52
C TYR A 61 -9.05 -14.79 8.62
N GLU A 62 -8.28 -14.76 9.71
CA GLU A 62 -8.48 -15.64 10.87
C GLU A 62 -9.88 -15.47 11.48
N LEU A 63 -10.33 -14.23 11.68
CA LEU A 63 -11.66 -13.96 12.23
C LEU A 63 -12.78 -14.43 11.30
N LEU A 64 -12.69 -14.10 10.01
CA LEU A 64 -13.70 -14.48 9.03
C LEU A 64 -13.81 -16.01 8.93
N LEU A 65 -12.68 -16.69 8.76
CA LEU A 65 -12.62 -18.15 8.68
C LEU A 65 -13.12 -18.79 9.98
N GLY A 66 -12.69 -18.27 11.13
CA GLY A 66 -13.14 -18.74 12.44
C GLY A 66 -14.67 -18.69 12.57
N GLN A 67 -15.31 -17.58 12.18
CA GLN A 67 -16.77 -17.47 12.20
C GLN A 67 -17.47 -18.48 11.28
N ILE A 68 -16.93 -18.69 10.08
CA ILE A 68 -17.45 -19.68 9.11
C ILE A 68 -17.35 -21.09 9.69
N LEU A 69 -16.22 -21.45 10.29
CA LEU A 69 -15.96 -22.80 10.82
C LEU A 69 -16.87 -23.15 12.00
N ILE A 70 -17.21 -22.18 12.86
CA ILE A 70 -18.14 -22.39 13.98
C ILE A 70 -19.61 -22.23 13.58
N GLY A 71 -19.90 -22.05 12.29
CA GLY A 71 -21.27 -21.96 11.77
C GLY A 71 -21.99 -20.65 12.09
N LYS A 72 -21.27 -19.57 12.45
CA LYS A 72 -21.90 -18.25 12.61
C LYS A 72 -22.44 -17.75 11.27
N PRO A 73 -23.59 -17.06 11.24
CA PRO A 73 -24.07 -16.39 10.04
C PRO A 73 -23.09 -15.31 9.61
N VAL A 74 -22.53 -15.45 8.40
CA VAL A 74 -21.63 -14.49 7.76
C VAL A 74 -22.18 -14.21 6.36
N PRO A 75 -22.26 -12.93 5.92
CA PRO A 75 -22.66 -12.58 4.56
C PRO A 75 -21.85 -13.37 3.52
N SER A 76 -22.52 -13.90 2.50
CA SER A 76 -21.88 -14.74 1.48
C SER A 76 -22.56 -14.56 0.13
N GLY A 77 -21.93 -15.02 -0.95
CA GLY A 77 -22.45 -14.83 -2.30
C GLY A 77 -22.32 -13.36 -2.70
N LEU A 78 -23.41 -12.74 -3.18
CA LEU A 78 -23.42 -11.34 -3.60
C LEU A 78 -23.18 -10.38 -2.42
N ASP A 79 -23.60 -10.76 -1.21
CA ASP A 79 -23.38 -9.97 0.00
C ASP A 79 -22.03 -10.28 0.67
N GLY A 80 -21.29 -11.25 0.15
CA GLY A 80 -20.05 -11.77 0.73
C GLY A 80 -18.81 -10.94 0.43
N VAL A 81 -18.94 -9.63 0.15
CA VAL A 81 -17.81 -8.75 -0.18
C VAL A 81 -17.34 -8.00 1.06
N PHE A 82 -16.06 -8.13 1.42
CA PHE A 82 -15.47 -7.56 2.61
C PHE A 82 -14.31 -6.64 2.24
N PHE A 83 -14.43 -5.36 2.55
CA PHE A 83 -13.33 -4.39 2.41
C PHE A 83 -12.49 -4.40 3.68
N VAL A 84 -11.21 -4.78 3.56
CA VAL A 84 -10.28 -4.79 4.69
C VAL A 84 -9.48 -3.49 4.67
N VAL A 85 -9.95 -2.49 5.40
CA VAL A 85 -9.41 -1.13 5.37
C VAL A 85 -9.20 -0.64 6.80
N SER A 86 -8.03 -0.08 7.09
CA SER A 86 -7.77 0.61 8.36
C SER A 86 -7.62 2.12 8.23
N GLY A 87 -7.45 2.64 7.00
CA GLY A 87 -7.17 4.06 6.78
C GLY A 87 -7.17 4.49 5.32
N SER A 88 -6.83 5.76 5.06
CA SER A 88 -6.57 6.26 3.70
C SER A 88 -5.53 7.39 3.67
N GLN A 89 -4.74 7.44 2.59
CA GLN A 89 -3.75 8.49 2.35
C GLN A 89 -3.79 9.01 0.90
N SER A 90 -3.38 10.25 0.71
CA SER A 90 -3.16 10.80 -0.64
C SER A 90 -1.79 10.38 -1.19
N TYR A 91 -1.62 10.35 -2.51
CA TYR A 91 -0.30 10.11 -3.11
C TYR A 91 0.69 11.23 -2.82
N GLN A 92 0.21 12.45 -2.61
CA GLN A 92 1.02 13.56 -2.11
C GLN A 92 1.62 13.23 -0.73
N ASP A 93 0.79 12.79 0.21
CA ASP A 93 1.23 12.41 1.56
C ASP A 93 2.18 11.22 1.53
N ILE A 94 1.89 10.22 0.68
CA ILE A 94 2.75 9.05 0.48
C ILE A 94 4.13 9.48 -0.02
N SER A 95 4.18 10.30 -1.08
CA SER A 95 5.43 10.75 -1.68
C SER A 95 6.23 11.63 -0.72
N MET A 96 5.55 12.50 0.05
CA MET A 96 6.17 13.32 1.08
C MET A 96 6.76 12.48 2.21
N GLY A 97 6.06 11.44 2.67
CA GLY A 97 6.57 10.51 3.68
C GLY A 97 7.81 9.75 3.21
N ILE A 98 7.81 9.34 1.92
CA ILE A 98 8.99 8.73 1.27
C ILE A 98 10.16 9.72 1.25
N ALA A 99 9.94 10.96 0.81
CA ALA A 99 10.98 11.98 0.67
C ALA A 99 11.62 12.35 2.02
N LYS A 100 10.79 12.57 3.06
CA LYS A 100 11.25 12.82 4.44
C LYS A 100 12.18 11.73 4.96
N ALA A 101 11.71 10.48 4.91
CA ALA A 101 12.50 9.36 5.37
C ALA A 101 13.78 9.16 4.51
N ALA A 102 13.72 9.49 3.21
CA ALA A 102 14.89 9.44 2.33
C ALA A 102 15.96 10.47 2.70
N THR A 103 15.55 11.70 3.03
CA THR A 103 16.44 12.77 3.49
C THR A 103 17.07 12.43 4.84
N GLU A 104 16.27 11.93 5.80
CA GLU A 104 16.77 11.46 7.10
C GLU A 104 17.83 10.34 6.95
N LEU A 105 17.66 9.48 5.95
CA LEU A 105 18.60 8.40 5.61
C LEU A 105 19.73 8.85 4.67
N SER A 106 19.82 10.14 4.33
CA SER A 106 20.81 10.69 3.40
C SER A 106 20.81 10.04 2.00
N ILE A 107 19.65 9.55 1.55
CA ILE A 107 19.45 8.98 0.20
C ILE A 107 19.31 10.11 -0.85
N ILE A 108 18.60 11.18 -0.48
CA ILE A 108 18.44 12.40 -1.28
C ILE A 108 18.79 13.62 -0.42
N LYS A 109 18.95 14.79 -1.04
CA LYS A 109 19.39 16.02 -0.36
C LYS A 109 18.26 16.85 0.22
N ASP A 110 17.10 16.82 -0.41
CA ASP A 110 15.93 17.63 -0.09
C ASP A 110 14.65 16.79 -0.16
N GLU A 111 13.59 17.32 0.43
CA GLU A 111 12.28 16.67 0.50
C GLU A 111 11.34 17.14 -0.63
N ASP A 112 11.88 17.85 -1.64
CA ASP A 112 11.08 18.42 -2.72
C ASP A 112 10.51 17.33 -3.62
N LEU A 113 9.21 17.44 -3.92
CA LEU A 113 8.51 16.50 -4.78
C LEU A 113 8.50 17.00 -6.22
N THR A 114 8.84 16.12 -7.15
CA THR A 114 8.69 16.38 -8.59
C THR A 114 7.40 15.78 -9.09
N SER A 115 6.51 16.60 -9.66
CA SER A 115 5.31 16.11 -10.34
C SER A 115 5.70 15.49 -11.68
N LEU A 116 5.16 14.31 -11.97
CA LEU A 116 5.30 13.60 -13.25
C LEU A 116 3.94 13.50 -13.94
N THR A 117 3.93 13.65 -15.26
CA THR A 117 2.82 13.19 -16.11
C THR A 117 2.71 11.66 -16.05
N ILE A 118 1.58 11.10 -16.49
CA ILE A 118 1.39 9.65 -16.56
C ILE A 118 2.43 9.03 -17.50
N GLU A 119 2.73 9.68 -18.63
CA GLU A 119 3.76 9.30 -19.58
C GLU A 119 5.15 9.22 -18.94
N GLU A 120 5.54 10.24 -18.19
CA GLU A 120 6.83 10.26 -17.50
C GLU A 120 6.87 9.22 -16.38
N ALA A 121 5.76 9.00 -15.68
CA ALA A 121 5.66 8.00 -14.62
C ALA A 121 5.84 6.57 -15.17
N VAL A 122 5.27 6.23 -16.33
CA VAL A 122 5.51 4.94 -17.01
C VAL A 122 7.01 4.72 -17.22
N ALA A 123 7.73 5.74 -17.71
CA ALA A 123 9.17 5.64 -17.98
C ALA A 123 10.05 5.66 -16.73
N LYS A 124 9.67 6.43 -15.69
CA LYS A 124 10.54 6.69 -14.53
C LYS A 124 10.30 5.74 -13.36
N LEU A 125 9.07 5.24 -13.18
CA LEU A 125 8.72 4.37 -12.06
C LEU A 125 9.16 2.93 -12.28
N ASP A 126 9.24 2.47 -13.53
CA ASP A 126 9.58 1.08 -13.88
C ASP A 126 8.65 0.09 -13.14
N TRP A 127 7.36 0.42 -13.11
CA TRP A 127 6.32 -0.33 -12.41
C TRP A 127 5.34 -1.02 -13.36
N SER A 128 4.98 -0.34 -14.46
CA SER A 128 4.16 -0.90 -15.53
C SER A 128 4.37 -0.12 -16.81
N GLU A 129 4.35 -0.82 -17.95
CA GLU A 129 4.38 -0.22 -19.29
C GLU A 129 3.01 0.36 -19.70
N SER A 130 1.94 0.06 -18.95
CA SER A 130 0.58 0.52 -19.26
C SER A 130 0.27 1.85 -18.59
N LYS A 131 -0.03 2.88 -19.40
CA LYS A 131 -0.51 4.19 -18.92
C LYS A 131 -1.73 4.04 -18.02
N THR A 132 -2.70 3.22 -18.42
CA THR A 132 -3.92 2.98 -17.62
C THR A 132 -3.59 2.31 -16.29
N ALA A 133 -2.65 1.37 -16.26
CA ALA A 133 -2.25 0.75 -15.01
C ALA A 133 -1.58 1.77 -14.07
N VAL A 134 -0.67 2.61 -14.60
CA VAL A 134 -0.02 3.68 -13.83
C VAL A 134 -1.03 4.70 -13.31
N GLU A 135 -1.97 5.14 -14.14
CA GLU A 135 -3.03 6.07 -13.73
C GLU A 135 -3.90 5.49 -12.60
N LEU A 136 -4.36 4.25 -12.75
CA LEU A 136 -5.14 3.57 -11.71
C LEU A 136 -4.32 3.33 -10.42
N ALA A 137 -3.02 3.13 -10.55
CA ALA A 137 -2.12 2.81 -9.46
C ALA A 137 -1.53 4.02 -8.71
N PHE A 138 -1.44 5.20 -9.33
CA PHE A 138 -0.75 6.35 -8.73
C PHE A 138 -1.54 7.67 -8.80
N VAL A 139 -2.70 7.70 -9.47
CA VAL A 139 -3.52 8.91 -9.63
C VAL A 139 -4.95 8.71 -9.14
N SER A 140 -5.53 7.52 -9.32
CA SER A 140 -6.94 7.31 -9.01
C SER A 140 -7.30 7.51 -7.53
N ASN A 141 -8.53 7.98 -7.28
CA ASN A 141 -9.13 8.09 -5.96
C ASN A 141 -10.04 6.88 -5.70
N VAL A 142 -9.59 5.95 -4.86
CA VAL A 142 -10.34 4.74 -4.49
C VAL A 142 -10.29 4.58 -2.99
N GLN A 143 -11.44 4.80 -2.36
CA GLN A 143 -11.62 4.69 -0.91
C GLN A 143 -12.77 3.73 -0.64
N ALA A 144 -12.63 2.93 0.42
CA ALA A 144 -13.64 1.98 0.84
C ALA A 144 -13.82 2.02 2.36
N THR A 145 -15.00 1.62 2.81
CA THR A 145 -15.37 1.47 4.21
C THR A 145 -15.55 0.00 4.56
N ALA A 146 -15.06 -0.42 5.73
CA ALA A 146 -15.12 -1.81 6.18
C ALA A 146 -16.49 -2.18 6.79
N ASP A 147 -17.59 -1.93 6.07
CA ASP A 147 -18.95 -2.05 6.64
C ASP A 147 -19.33 -3.49 7.00
N ASN A 148 -19.10 -4.45 6.10
CA ASN A 148 -19.31 -5.88 6.40
C ASN A 148 -18.33 -6.39 7.47
N GLY A 149 -17.15 -5.78 7.60
CA GLY A 149 -16.18 -6.10 8.65
C GLY A 149 -16.65 -5.75 10.07
N LYS A 150 -17.58 -4.80 10.21
CA LYS A 150 -18.18 -4.46 11.52
C LYS A 150 -18.89 -5.67 12.14
N SER A 151 -19.53 -6.50 11.33
CA SER A 151 -20.17 -7.76 11.80
C SER A 151 -19.16 -8.78 12.35
N LEU A 152 -17.89 -8.67 11.95
CA LEU A 152 -16.83 -9.56 12.42
C LEU A 152 -16.21 -9.12 13.76
N ASN A 153 -16.59 -7.93 14.27
CA ASN A 153 -15.93 -7.27 15.40
C ASN A 153 -14.41 -7.13 15.21
N TRP A 154 -13.97 -7.04 13.96
CA TRP A 154 -12.56 -6.81 13.64
C TRP A 154 -12.16 -5.37 13.97
N LYS A 155 -10.97 -5.21 14.55
CA LYS A 155 -10.36 -3.92 14.83
C LYS A 155 -8.90 -3.98 14.36
N PRO A 156 -8.47 -3.13 13.42
CA PRO A 156 -7.09 -3.12 12.98
C PRO A 156 -6.17 -2.72 14.13
N ARG A 157 -5.02 -3.39 14.24
CA ARG A 157 -3.97 -3.04 15.20
C ARG A 157 -3.18 -1.83 14.73
N HIS A 158 -3.08 -1.61 13.42
CA HIS A 158 -2.29 -0.57 12.80
C HIS A 158 -3.18 0.50 12.13
N GLN A 159 -3.26 1.66 12.78
CA GLN A 159 -4.02 2.82 12.33
C GLN A 159 -3.18 3.74 11.43
N ASP A 160 -3.77 4.85 10.96
CA ASP A 160 -3.13 5.84 10.08
C ASP A 160 -1.75 6.31 10.54
N ASP A 161 -1.54 6.49 11.84
CA ASP A 161 -0.25 6.96 12.35
C ASP A 161 0.86 5.93 12.14
N HIS A 162 0.52 4.64 12.16
CA HIS A 162 1.47 3.58 11.80
C HIS A 162 1.85 3.66 10.31
N PHE A 163 0.87 3.91 9.45
CA PHE A 163 1.13 4.16 8.03
C PHE A 163 2.00 5.41 7.83
N LYS A 164 1.85 6.48 8.60
CA LYS A 164 2.71 7.66 8.45
C LYS A 164 4.15 7.42 8.93
N GLY A 165 4.36 6.51 9.88
CA GLY A 165 5.67 6.19 10.44
C GLY A 165 6.47 5.10 9.74
N HIS A 166 5.85 4.31 8.85
CA HIS A 166 6.48 3.10 8.31
C HIS A 166 7.57 3.34 7.23
N TYR A 167 7.74 4.54 6.71
CA TYR A 167 8.60 4.74 5.52
C TYR A 167 10.07 4.38 5.77
N THR A 168 10.61 4.65 6.96
CA THR A 168 12.01 4.35 7.30
C THR A 168 12.30 2.85 7.32
N GLU A 169 11.37 2.02 7.82
CA GLU A 169 11.53 0.56 7.76
C GLU A 169 11.42 0.02 6.33
N VAL A 170 10.51 0.57 5.51
CA VAL A 170 10.37 0.18 4.11
C VAL A 170 11.61 0.57 3.31
N TRP A 171 12.19 1.75 3.57
CA TRP A 171 13.45 2.16 2.95
C TRP A 171 14.58 1.17 3.23
N LYS A 172 14.75 0.75 4.49
CA LYS A 172 15.75 -0.27 4.86
C LYS A 172 15.55 -1.56 4.07
N ALA A 173 14.30 -2.03 3.98
CA ALA A 173 13.96 -3.24 3.24
C ALA A 173 14.19 -3.11 1.72
N VAL A 174 13.88 -1.94 1.13
CA VAL A 174 14.15 -1.66 -0.29
C VAL A 174 15.64 -1.66 -0.58
N LEU A 175 16.44 -1.03 0.29
CA LEU A 175 17.90 -1.01 0.15
C LEU A 175 18.51 -2.40 0.26
N GLU A 176 17.96 -3.26 1.13
CA GLU A 176 18.37 -4.66 1.26
C GLU A 176 17.99 -5.49 0.02
N ASP A 177 16.76 -5.36 -0.49
CA ASP A 177 16.29 -6.01 -1.74
C ASP A 177 17.20 -5.66 -2.93
N LEU A 178 17.61 -4.39 -3.04
CA LEU A 178 18.51 -3.94 -4.10
C LEU A 178 19.92 -4.52 -3.96
N LYS A 179 20.46 -4.63 -2.74
CA LYS A 179 21.78 -5.25 -2.49
C LYS A 179 21.78 -6.72 -2.90
N MET A 180 20.74 -7.48 -2.55
CA MET A 180 20.65 -8.91 -2.88
C MET A 180 20.53 -9.18 -4.39
N LYS A 181 20.02 -8.23 -5.17
CA LYS A 181 19.90 -8.37 -6.63
C LYS A 181 21.16 -7.99 -7.40
N LEU A 182 22.08 -7.29 -6.76
CA LEU A 182 23.33 -6.81 -7.36
C LEU A 182 24.56 -7.65 -6.96
N GLY A 183 24.44 -8.52 -5.96
CA GLY A 183 25.47 -9.47 -5.53
C GLY A 183 25.23 -10.86 -6.10
#